data_AF-A0A7T5RJE7-F1
#
_entry.id   AF-A0A7T5RJE7-F1
#
_cell.length_a   1.000
_cell.length_b   1.000
_cell.length_c   1.000
_cell.angle_alpha   90.00
_cell.angle_beta   90.00
_cell.angle_gamma   90.00
#
_symmetry.space_group_name_H-M   'P 1'
#
loop_
_entity.id
_entity.type
_entity.pdbx_description
1 polymer ?
#
loop_
_entity_poly.entity_id
_entity_poly.type
_entity_poly.pdbx_seq_one_letter_code
_entity_poly.pdbx_strand_id
1 'polypeptide(L)'
;MVTGLRRFFPSLSRVKSPEALLFKPLKLMVTLWSSFPHFTKFMDDKRIAGIRLNSAMINNPELEKELTALHDLKPAVPLYFDAKGRQLRVAWVDKENTTHLDLRLNHPISVKTPVMVLFKAGADSAMLEKLEEDGRRLVFRGGPAYMVYPGESIHILDPSLKTSGPLFTDEEKSKLEKVQRAGFKNYFLSYVEDQRDIDEFQELIGRDTVVMLKIENRRGLNFVARGFRKSDNLILVAARGDLFIELEWPHMIVDALRLIVGKDPEACVGSRILLSVVNDIRNRKISEAIKLVRALDLNKQDPARLVETTLLSLINRDIPSCADFCDLTWLYDIGYRTMMLCDELCLREDLLDIAIGAFDAFRKDRERIKS
;
A
#
# COMPACT_ATOMS: atom_id res chain seq x y z
N MET A 1 41.69 -35.98 7.21
CA MET A 1 40.92 -35.39 6.08
C MET A 1 39.64 -34.74 6.63
N VAL A 2 39.72 -33.51 7.14
CA VAL A 2 38.56 -32.58 7.18
C VAL A 2 39.16 -31.17 7.17
N THR A 3 39.51 -30.69 5.98
CA THR A 3 39.95 -29.32 5.72
C THR A 3 39.22 -28.87 4.47
N GLY A 4 38.14 -28.11 4.61
CA GLY A 4 37.43 -27.60 3.44
C GLY A 4 35.98 -27.20 3.68
N LEU A 5 35.69 -26.32 4.64
CA LEU A 5 34.39 -25.62 4.74
C LEU A 5 34.58 -24.25 5.41
N ARG A 6 35.46 -23.42 4.84
CA ARG A 6 35.57 -21.99 5.15
C ARG A 6 35.86 -21.23 3.86
N ARG A 7 34.89 -21.17 2.95
CA ARG A 7 34.84 -20.27 1.79
C ARG A 7 33.44 -20.43 1.21
N PHE A 8 32.50 -19.57 1.60
CA PHE A 8 31.25 -19.24 0.88
C PHE A 8 30.28 -18.36 1.70
N PHE A 9 30.74 -17.69 2.76
CA PHE A 9 30.05 -16.50 3.25
C PHE A 9 30.83 -15.28 2.74
N PRO A 10 30.28 -14.47 1.82
CA PRO A 10 30.75 -13.10 1.71
C PRO A 10 30.62 -12.51 3.10
N SER A 11 31.70 -11.90 3.61
CA SER A 11 31.62 -11.12 4.84
C SER A 11 30.38 -10.24 4.75
N LEU A 12 29.60 -10.17 5.83
CA LEU A 12 28.67 -9.07 6.08
C LEU A 12 29.48 -7.77 6.05
N SER A 13 29.79 -7.29 4.85
CA SER A 13 30.33 -5.98 4.63
C SER A 13 29.25 -5.07 5.17
N ARG A 14 29.56 -4.36 6.25
CA ARG A 14 28.81 -3.17 6.65
C ARG A 14 28.53 -2.41 5.36
N VAL A 15 27.28 -2.43 4.91
CA VAL A 15 26.82 -1.47 3.91
C VAL A 15 27.04 -0.16 4.63
N LYS A 16 28.16 0.51 4.34
CA LYS A 16 28.36 1.89 4.73
C LYS A 16 27.28 2.62 3.94
N SER A 17 26.13 2.84 4.56
CA SER A 17 25.19 3.85 4.10
C SER A 17 26.07 5.09 3.91
N PRO A 18 26.21 5.63 2.68
CA PRO A 18 27.02 6.81 2.46
C PRO A 18 26.61 7.85 3.49
N GLU A 19 27.55 8.47 4.22
CA GLU A 19 27.22 9.41 5.31
C GLU A 19 26.19 10.46 4.86
N ALA A 20 26.19 10.85 3.59
CA ALA A 20 25.19 11.70 2.95
C ALA A 20 23.71 11.26 3.11
N LEU A 21 23.40 9.97 3.24
CA LEU A 21 22.05 9.43 3.44
C LEU A 21 21.58 9.50 4.90
N LEU A 22 22.50 9.62 5.87
CA LEU A 22 22.16 9.74 7.30
C LEU A 22 21.51 11.10 7.62
N PHE A 23 21.68 12.10 6.74
CA PHE A 23 21.25 13.48 6.99
C PHE A 23 19.88 13.84 6.41
N LYS A 24 19.29 13.04 5.51
CA LYS A 24 17.97 13.36 4.95
C LYS A 24 16.85 13.25 6.02
N PRO A 25 15.88 14.19 6.05
CA PRO A 25 14.76 14.14 6.97
C PRO A 25 13.80 12.99 6.64
N LEU A 26 13.15 12.44 7.66
CA LEU A 26 12.12 11.42 7.50
C LEU A 26 10.79 12.08 7.09
N LYS A 27 10.23 11.62 5.97
CA LYS A 27 8.99 12.10 5.38
C LYS A 27 7.89 11.06 5.56
N LEU A 28 6.71 11.51 5.97
CA LEU A 28 5.51 10.69 6.10
C LEU A 28 4.49 11.11 5.06
N MET A 29 3.96 10.16 4.31
CA MET A 29 2.79 10.36 3.46
C MET A 29 1.61 9.59 4.04
N VAL A 30 0.39 10.07 3.76
CA VAL A 30 -0.85 9.42 4.20
C VAL A 30 -1.81 9.30 3.03
N THR A 31 -2.80 8.42 3.12
CA THR A 31 -3.85 8.29 2.11
C THR A 31 -5.16 8.89 2.61
N LEU A 32 -5.66 9.96 2.00
CA LEU A 32 -6.89 10.60 2.43
C LEU A 32 -7.72 11.06 1.22
N TRP A 33 -9.01 11.28 1.45
CA TRP A 33 -9.93 11.94 0.52
C TRP A 33 -10.57 13.14 1.21
N SER A 34 -11.00 14.15 0.45
CA SER A 34 -11.60 15.35 1.04
C SER A 34 -12.95 15.07 1.69
N SER A 35 -13.62 13.99 1.28
CA SER A 35 -14.82 13.47 1.96
C SER A 35 -14.56 12.82 3.33
N PHE A 36 -13.32 12.53 3.71
CA PHE A 36 -13.06 11.96 5.03
C PHE A 36 -13.31 13.03 6.11
N PRO A 37 -14.08 12.73 7.18
CA PRO A 37 -14.41 13.73 8.21
C PRO A 37 -13.19 14.40 8.84
N HIS A 38 -12.07 13.68 8.92
CA HIS A 38 -10.80 14.14 9.49
C HIS A 38 -9.84 14.73 8.46
N PHE A 39 -10.21 14.90 7.19
CA PHE A 39 -9.32 15.47 6.17
C PHE A 39 -8.81 16.86 6.56
N THR A 40 -9.72 17.74 7.02
CA THR A 40 -9.41 19.13 7.40
C THR A 40 -8.40 19.23 8.53
N LYS A 41 -8.32 18.21 9.38
CA LYS A 41 -7.32 18.13 10.45
C LYS A 41 -5.91 17.86 9.92
N PHE A 42 -5.78 17.06 8.86
CA PHE A 42 -4.49 16.58 8.36
C PHE A 42 -3.98 17.29 7.11
N MET A 43 -4.84 18.03 6.40
CA MET A 43 -4.47 18.75 5.17
C MET A 43 -3.39 19.83 5.34
N ASP A 44 -3.15 20.29 6.57
CA ASP A 44 -2.13 21.27 6.94
C ASP A 44 -1.17 20.76 8.03
N ASP A 45 -1.19 19.46 8.33
CA ASP A 45 -0.35 18.88 9.37
C ASP A 45 1.12 18.83 8.92
N LYS A 46 1.96 19.66 9.55
CA LYS A 46 3.40 19.77 9.27
C LYS A 46 4.19 18.47 9.46
N ARG A 47 3.60 17.47 10.14
CA ARG A 47 4.23 16.14 10.28
C ARG A 47 4.13 15.33 8.98
N ILE A 48 3.20 15.68 8.09
CA ILE A 48 2.89 15.01 6.83
C ILE A 48 3.56 15.76 5.67
N ALA A 49 4.21 15.01 4.79
CA ALA A 49 4.93 15.49 3.61
C ALA A 49 4.14 15.32 2.29
N GLY A 50 3.05 14.55 2.31
CA GLY A 50 2.16 14.41 1.16
C GLY A 50 0.91 13.61 1.45
N ILE A 51 -0.17 13.89 0.71
CA ILE A 51 -1.43 13.15 0.77
C ILE A 51 -1.65 12.43 -0.56
N ARG A 52 -1.75 11.11 -0.51
CA ARG A 52 -2.16 10.26 -1.63
C ARG A 52 -3.68 10.22 -1.71
N LEU A 53 -4.22 10.49 -2.89
CA LEU A 53 -5.63 10.30 -3.25
C LEU A 53 -5.77 8.95 -3.99
N ASN A 54 -6.26 7.93 -3.30
CA ASN A 54 -6.35 6.57 -3.86
C ASN A 54 -7.62 6.37 -4.70
N SER A 55 -7.51 6.36 -6.03
CA SER A 55 -8.66 6.33 -6.97
C SER A 55 -9.30 4.95 -7.16
N ALA A 56 -8.86 3.93 -6.41
CA ALA A 56 -9.25 2.53 -6.59
C ALA A 56 -10.77 2.28 -6.69
N MET A 57 -11.56 2.98 -5.87
CA MET A 57 -13.00 2.79 -5.74
C MET A 57 -13.81 4.04 -6.12
N ILE A 58 -13.16 5.08 -6.65
CA ILE A 58 -13.83 6.34 -6.99
C ILE A 58 -14.20 6.37 -8.47
N ASN A 59 -15.46 6.66 -8.77
CA ASN A 59 -15.90 6.88 -10.14
C ASN A 59 -15.70 8.34 -10.58
N ASN A 60 -15.92 8.59 -11.87
CA ASN A 60 -15.70 9.91 -12.48
C ASN A 60 -16.56 11.04 -11.88
N PRO A 61 -17.87 10.84 -11.61
CA PRO A 61 -18.69 11.84 -10.91
C PRO A 61 -18.25 12.13 -9.47
N GLU A 62 -17.88 11.10 -8.71
CA GLU A 62 -17.36 11.27 -7.34
C GLU A 62 -16.04 12.04 -7.33
N LEU A 63 -15.12 11.71 -8.25
CA LEU A 63 -13.85 12.40 -8.37
C LEU A 63 -14.03 13.90 -8.61
N GLU A 64 -14.98 14.31 -9.45
CA GLU A 64 -15.26 15.74 -9.71
C GLU A 64 -15.66 16.47 -8.42
N LYS A 65 -16.48 15.83 -7.57
CA LYS A 65 -16.88 16.37 -6.27
C LYS A 65 -15.68 16.50 -5.33
N GLU A 66 -14.84 15.47 -5.25
CA GLU A 66 -13.63 15.49 -4.42
C GLU A 66 -12.67 16.60 -4.86
N LEU A 67 -12.46 16.76 -6.17
CA LEU A 67 -11.57 17.78 -6.74
C LEU A 67 -12.10 19.21 -6.49
N THR A 68 -13.41 19.42 -6.58
CA THR A 68 -14.04 20.70 -6.26
C THR A 68 -13.86 21.02 -4.77
N ALA A 69 -14.13 20.06 -3.89
CA ALA A 69 -13.91 20.24 -2.46
C ALA A 69 -12.44 20.54 -2.13
N LEU A 70 -11.47 19.87 -2.78
CA LEU A 70 -10.06 20.14 -2.61
C LEU A 70 -9.66 21.56 -3.06
N HIS A 71 -10.27 22.05 -4.14
CA HIS A 71 -10.05 23.42 -4.61
C HIS A 71 -10.49 24.47 -3.58
N ASP A 72 -11.62 24.24 -2.92
CA ASP A 72 -12.14 25.13 -1.88
C ASP A 72 -11.31 25.06 -0.59
N LEU A 73 -10.89 23.86 -0.20
CA LEU A 73 -10.12 23.61 1.02
C LEU A 73 -8.69 24.17 0.93
N LYS A 74 -8.05 24.10 -0.24
CA LYS A 74 -6.65 24.53 -0.47
C LYS A 74 -5.62 23.92 0.50
N PRO A 75 -5.43 22.58 0.49
CA PRO A 75 -4.45 21.91 1.35
C PRO A 75 -3.05 22.49 1.23
N ALA A 76 -2.39 22.77 2.36
CA ALA A 76 -0.96 23.13 2.35
C ALA A 76 -0.06 21.91 2.11
N VAL A 77 -0.49 20.71 2.52
CA VAL A 77 0.23 19.47 2.28
C VAL A 77 0.09 19.08 0.79
N PRO A 78 1.19 18.76 0.08
CA PRO A 78 1.13 18.40 -1.34
C PRO A 78 0.26 17.18 -1.62
N LEU A 79 -0.59 17.29 -2.64
CA LEU A 79 -1.48 16.21 -3.07
C LEU A 79 -0.85 15.38 -4.20
N TYR A 80 -1.13 14.08 -4.18
CA TYR A 80 -0.68 13.09 -5.15
C TYR A 80 -1.86 12.24 -5.62
N PHE A 81 -2.12 12.20 -6.92
CA PHE A 81 -3.18 11.34 -7.46
C PHE A 81 -2.64 9.94 -7.80
N ASP A 82 -3.26 8.87 -7.30
CA ASP A 82 -2.84 7.50 -7.58
C ASP A 82 -3.54 6.93 -8.82
N ALA A 83 -2.84 6.93 -9.96
CA ALA A 83 -3.33 6.43 -11.23
C ALA A 83 -3.28 4.90 -11.29
N LYS A 84 -4.39 4.27 -11.69
CA LYS A 84 -4.50 2.80 -11.84
C LYS A 84 -4.16 2.40 -13.26
N GLY A 85 -2.88 2.10 -13.50
CA GLY A 85 -2.40 1.59 -14.79
C GLY A 85 -2.95 0.20 -15.13
N ARG A 86 -2.07 -0.74 -15.46
CA ARG A 86 -2.46 -2.12 -15.82
C ARG A 86 -2.83 -3.00 -14.62
N GLN A 87 -3.09 -2.42 -13.45
CA GLN A 87 -3.55 -3.18 -12.29
C GLN A 87 -4.88 -3.86 -12.63
N LEU A 88 -4.92 -5.19 -12.47
CA LEU A 88 -6.12 -5.98 -12.74
C LEU A 88 -7.16 -5.70 -11.67
N ARG A 89 -8.34 -5.26 -12.12
CA ARG A 89 -9.49 -4.98 -11.27
C ARG A 89 -10.74 -5.56 -11.86
N VAL A 90 -11.63 -5.97 -10.98
CA VAL A 90 -12.96 -6.46 -11.33
C VAL A 90 -13.78 -5.28 -11.86
N ALA A 91 -14.19 -5.34 -13.12
CA ALA A 91 -15.07 -4.35 -13.73
C ALA A 91 -16.55 -4.70 -13.52
N TRP A 92 -16.86 -5.99 -13.45
CA TRP A 92 -18.22 -6.50 -13.30
C TRP A 92 -18.21 -7.91 -12.70
N VAL A 93 -19.27 -8.27 -11.99
CA VAL A 93 -19.49 -9.61 -11.42
C VAL A 93 -20.93 -10.03 -11.73
N ASP A 94 -21.11 -11.26 -12.19
CA ASP A 94 -22.45 -11.86 -12.31
C ASP A 94 -23.00 -12.19 -10.92
N LYS A 95 -24.05 -11.47 -10.51
CA LYS A 95 -24.71 -11.71 -9.22
C LYS A 95 -25.82 -12.74 -9.29
N GLU A 96 -26.29 -13.08 -10.49
CA GLU A 96 -27.38 -14.04 -10.71
C GLU A 96 -26.85 -15.46 -10.81
N ASN A 97 -25.59 -15.62 -11.20
CA ASN A 97 -24.91 -16.90 -11.23
C ASN A 97 -24.61 -17.40 -9.80
N THR A 98 -25.36 -18.41 -9.37
CA THR A 98 -25.22 -19.04 -8.05
C THR A 98 -24.35 -20.29 -8.05
N THR A 99 -23.85 -20.72 -9.21
CA THR A 99 -23.12 -21.99 -9.35
C THR A 99 -21.60 -21.81 -9.35
N HIS A 100 -21.12 -20.66 -9.83
CA HIS A 100 -19.71 -20.32 -9.87
C HIS A 100 -19.53 -18.80 -9.96
N LEU A 101 -18.33 -18.34 -9.62
CA LEU A 101 -17.94 -16.95 -9.83
C LEU A 101 -17.71 -16.70 -11.32
N ASP A 102 -18.31 -15.63 -11.81
CA ASP A 102 -18.17 -15.13 -13.16
C ASP A 102 -17.98 -13.61 -13.11
N LEU A 103 -16.88 -13.13 -13.68
CA LEU A 103 -16.54 -11.71 -13.61
C LEU A 103 -15.83 -11.25 -14.87
N ARG A 104 -15.83 -9.93 -15.07
CA ARG A 104 -15.03 -9.27 -16.12
C ARG A 104 -13.96 -8.38 -15.52
N LEU A 105 -12.81 -8.32 -16.18
CA LEU A 105 -11.69 -7.45 -15.83
C LEU A 105 -11.69 -6.15 -16.64
N ASN A 106 -11.13 -5.12 -16.05
CA ASN A 106 -10.85 -3.84 -16.71
C ASN A 106 -9.89 -3.99 -17.90
N HIS A 107 -8.91 -4.90 -17.79
CA HIS A 107 -7.94 -5.22 -18.84
C HIS A 107 -8.05 -6.69 -19.28
N PRO A 108 -7.89 -6.99 -20.58
CA PRO A 108 -7.82 -8.37 -21.06
C PRO A 108 -6.52 -9.04 -20.60
N ILE A 109 -6.62 -10.32 -20.26
CA ILE A 109 -5.47 -11.13 -19.86
C ILE A 109 -5.32 -12.39 -20.71
N SER A 110 -4.10 -12.93 -20.75
CA SER A 110 -3.81 -14.29 -21.21
C SER A 110 -3.05 -15.01 -20.12
N VAL A 111 -3.51 -16.19 -19.73
CA VAL A 111 -2.86 -17.06 -18.75
C VAL A 111 -3.22 -18.51 -19.06
N LYS A 112 -2.34 -19.47 -18.75
CA LYS A 112 -2.64 -20.90 -18.83
C LYS A 112 -3.65 -21.25 -17.74
N THR A 113 -4.77 -21.86 -18.11
CA THR A 113 -5.77 -22.36 -17.17
C THR A 113 -5.72 -23.90 -17.08
N PRO A 114 -6.18 -24.51 -15.97
CA PRO A 114 -6.69 -23.87 -14.75
C PRO A 114 -5.58 -23.20 -13.93
N VAL A 115 -5.88 -22.09 -13.25
CA VAL A 115 -4.92 -21.34 -12.43
C VAL A 115 -5.58 -20.71 -11.20
N MET A 116 -4.84 -20.64 -10.09
CA MET A 116 -5.34 -19.97 -8.89
C MET A 116 -5.34 -18.44 -9.08
N VAL A 117 -6.45 -17.81 -8.72
CA VAL A 117 -6.57 -16.35 -8.61
C VAL A 117 -6.76 -16.01 -7.15
N LEU A 118 -6.00 -15.04 -6.67
CA LEU A 118 -6.07 -14.54 -5.31
C LEU A 118 -6.91 -13.26 -5.26
N PHE A 119 -7.76 -13.18 -4.24
CA PHE A 119 -8.63 -12.05 -3.96
C PHE A 119 -8.27 -11.45 -2.60
N LYS A 120 -8.75 -10.23 -2.34
CA LYS A 120 -8.64 -9.55 -1.04
C LYS A 120 -7.21 -9.57 -0.48
N ALA A 121 -6.27 -9.15 -1.32
CA ALA A 121 -4.85 -9.11 -0.97
C ALA A 121 -4.27 -10.47 -0.50
N GLY A 122 -4.73 -11.58 -1.12
CA GLY A 122 -4.25 -12.93 -0.83
C GLY A 122 -4.95 -13.63 0.33
N ALA A 123 -5.96 -13.00 0.96
CA ALA A 123 -6.72 -13.62 2.03
C ALA A 123 -7.76 -14.65 1.55
N ASP A 124 -8.07 -14.66 0.26
CA ASP A 124 -9.04 -15.55 -0.37
C ASP A 124 -8.59 -15.95 -1.77
N SER A 125 -9.17 -17.01 -2.33
CA SER A 125 -8.74 -17.54 -3.63
C SER A 125 -9.82 -18.36 -4.32
N ALA A 126 -9.77 -18.40 -5.65
CA ALA A 126 -10.59 -19.31 -6.45
C ALA A 126 -9.82 -19.82 -7.67
N MET A 127 -10.20 -21.01 -8.15
CA MET A 127 -9.60 -21.62 -9.34
C MET A 127 -10.26 -21.07 -10.60
N LEU A 128 -9.52 -20.32 -11.41
CA LEU A 128 -9.94 -19.89 -12.74
C LEU A 128 -9.90 -21.10 -13.69
N GLU A 129 -11.05 -21.47 -14.25
CA GLU A 129 -11.17 -22.64 -15.14
C GLU A 129 -10.85 -22.26 -16.59
N LYS A 130 -11.40 -21.14 -17.06
CA LYS A 130 -11.25 -20.68 -18.44
C LYS A 130 -11.42 -19.15 -18.57
N LEU A 131 -10.86 -18.64 -19.65
CA LEU A 131 -11.05 -17.27 -20.11
C LEU A 131 -12.04 -17.24 -21.28
N GLU A 132 -12.88 -16.21 -21.31
CA GLU A 132 -13.79 -15.89 -22.40
C GLU A 132 -13.64 -14.40 -22.76
N GLU A 133 -14.32 -13.96 -23.83
CA GLU A 133 -14.31 -12.55 -24.29
C GLU A 133 -12.89 -11.99 -24.47
N ASP A 134 -12.05 -12.72 -25.21
CA ASP A 134 -10.66 -12.36 -25.48
C ASP A 134 -9.85 -12.05 -24.21
N GLY A 135 -10.12 -12.80 -23.14
CA GLY A 135 -9.41 -12.69 -21.88
C GLY A 135 -9.98 -11.65 -20.93
N ARG A 136 -11.15 -11.05 -21.24
CA ARG A 136 -11.83 -10.12 -20.33
C ARG A 136 -12.72 -10.83 -19.32
N ARG A 137 -13.37 -11.94 -19.69
CA ARG A 137 -14.28 -12.67 -18.81
C ARG A 137 -13.59 -13.88 -18.20
N LEU A 138 -13.68 -13.99 -16.88
CA LEU A 138 -13.06 -15.05 -16.09
C LEU A 138 -14.18 -15.93 -15.52
N VAL A 139 -14.13 -17.22 -15.86
CA VAL A 139 -15.09 -18.21 -15.40
C VAL A 139 -14.40 -19.18 -14.45
N PHE A 140 -14.86 -19.20 -13.20
CA PHE A 140 -14.21 -19.96 -12.13
C PHE A 140 -14.86 -21.33 -11.91
N ARG A 141 -14.08 -22.25 -11.32
CA ARG A 141 -14.62 -23.47 -10.72
C ARG A 141 -15.05 -23.16 -9.29
N GLY A 142 -16.35 -22.90 -9.10
CA GLY A 142 -16.89 -22.41 -7.84
C GLY A 142 -16.53 -20.93 -7.62
N GLY A 143 -16.33 -20.53 -6.37
CA GLY A 143 -15.98 -19.15 -6.02
C GLY A 143 -15.16 -19.07 -4.73
N PRO A 144 -14.63 -17.87 -4.42
CA PRO A 144 -13.93 -17.59 -3.17
C PRO A 144 -14.89 -17.64 -1.98
N ALA A 145 -14.34 -17.68 -0.75
CA ALA A 145 -15.14 -17.73 0.47
C ALA A 145 -15.96 -16.44 0.69
N TYR A 146 -15.46 -15.30 0.23
CA TYR A 146 -16.07 -13.99 0.38
C TYR A 146 -16.58 -13.44 -0.94
N MET A 147 -17.61 -12.59 -0.88
CA MET A 147 -18.13 -11.88 -2.04
C MET A 147 -17.06 -10.99 -2.70
N VAL A 148 -17.07 -11.00 -4.03
CA VAL A 148 -16.23 -10.16 -4.88
C VAL A 148 -17.07 -9.01 -5.42
N TYR A 149 -16.50 -7.80 -5.42
CA TYR A 149 -17.19 -6.58 -5.87
C TYR A 149 -16.41 -5.90 -7.00
N PRO A 150 -17.10 -5.14 -7.88
CA PRO A 150 -16.43 -4.24 -8.82
C PRO A 150 -15.48 -3.28 -8.10
N GLY A 151 -14.35 -2.98 -8.73
CA GLY A 151 -13.25 -2.18 -8.20
C GLY A 151 -12.21 -2.98 -7.42
N GLU A 152 -12.53 -4.18 -6.90
CA GLU A 152 -11.55 -5.00 -6.18
C GLU A 152 -10.40 -5.46 -7.10
N SER A 153 -9.17 -5.49 -6.56
CA SER A 153 -8.01 -6.04 -7.26
C SER A 153 -7.95 -7.56 -7.15
N ILE A 154 -7.31 -8.17 -8.15
CA ILE A 154 -7.00 -9.61 -8.16
C ILE A 154 -5.52 -9.84 -8.43
N HIS A 155 -5.01 -11.01 -8.03
CA HIS A 155 -3.63 -11.43 -8.32
C HIS A 155 -3.63 -12.82 -8.97
N ILE A 156 -2.79 -13.01 -9.97
CA ILE A 156 -2.59 -14.30 -10.63
C ILE A 156 -1.09 -14.56 -10.67
N LEU A 157 -0.61 -15.42 -9.77
CA LEU A 157 0.83 -15.65 -9.56
C LEU A 157 1.45 -16.64 -10.57
N ASP A 158 0.95 -16.63 -11.81
CA ASP A 158 1.41 -17.54 -12.85
C ASP A 158 2.34 -16.83 -13.85
N PRO A 159 3.53 -17.40 -14.16
CA PRO A 159 4.46 -16.79 -15.10
C PRO A 159 3.91 -16.58 -16.52
N SER A 160 2.87 -17.31 -16.91
CA SER A 160 2.22 -17.15 -18.21
C SER A 160 1.27 -15.95 -18.28
N LEU A 161 0.93 -15.33 -17.14
CA LEU A 161 0.05 -14.15 -17.09
C LEU A 161 0.64 -13.00 -17.92
N LYS A 162 -0.14 -12.54 -18.89
CA LYS A 162 0.10 -11.32 -19.66
C LYS A 162 -1.15 -10.45 -19.61
N THR A 163 -0.97 -9.19 -19.25
CA THR A 163 -2.02 -8.16 -19.36
C THR A 163 -1.83 -7.42 -20.68
N SER A 164 -2.89 -7.38 -21.49
CA SER A 164 -2.88 -6.76 -22.82
C SER A 164 -3.70 -5.45 -22.81
N GLY A 165 -3.65 -4.68 -23.90
CA GLY A 165 -4.40 -3.41 -24.04
C GLY A 165 -3.54 -2.16 -23.78
N PRO A 166 -4.15 -0.97 -23.65
CA PRO A 166 -3.45 0.28 -23.29
C PRO A 166 -3.06 0.31 -21.80
N LEU A 167 -2.16 1.21 -21.39
CA LEU A 167 -1.81 1.42 -19.98
C LEU A 167 -3.03 1.79 -19.11
N PHE A 168 -3.90 2.66 -19.63
CA PHE A 168 -5.11 3.13 -18.96
C PHE A 168 -6.37 2.81 -19.76
N THR A 169 -7.45 2.47 -19.04
CA THR A 169 -8.80 2.42 -19.62
C THR A 169 -9.30 3.83 -19.95
N ASP A 170 -10.33 3.94 -20.80
CA ASP A 170 -10.90 5.25 -21.13
C ASP A 170 -11.50 5.96 -19.91
N GLU A 171 -12.04 5.18 -18.96
CA GLU A 171 -12.51 5.72 -17.68
C GLU A 171 -11.37 6.35 -16.87
N GLU A 172 -10.23 5.68 -16.78
CA GLU A 172 -9.07 6.16 -16.03
C GLU A 172 -8.42 7.37 -16.73
N LYS A 173 -8.36 7.38 -18.07
CA LYS A 173 -7.93 8.56 -18.84
C LYS A 173 -8.82 9.78 -18.53
N SER A 174 -10.13 9.60 -18.49
CA SER A 174 -11.06 10.68 -18.12
C SER A 174 -10.83 11.21 -16.70
N LYS A 175 -10.46 10.34 -15.75
CA LYS A 175 -10.05 10.77 -14.40
C LYS A 175 -8.77 11.60 -14.44
N LEU A 176 -7.76 11.15 -15.19
CA LEU A 176 -6.50 11.85 -15.32
C LEU A 176 -6.66 13.24 -15.94
N GLU A 177 -7.49 13.37 -16.98
CA GLU A 177 -7.81 14.68 -17.58
C GLU A 177 -8.44 15.66 -16.57
N LYS A 178 -9.32 15.18 -15.68
CA LYS A 178 -9.91 16.01 -14.62
C LYS A 178 -8.87 16.44 -13.59
N VAL A 179 -8.03 15.51 -13.18
CA VAL A 179 -6.95 15.74 -12.20
C VAL A 179 -5.92 16.74 -12.75
N GLN A 180 -5.57 16.63 -14.04
CA GLN A 180 -4.72 17.62 -14.72
C GLN A 180 -5.37 19.00 -14.77
N ARG A 181 -6.66 19.07 -15.14
CA ARG A 181 -7.42 20.34 -15.12
C ARG A 181 -7.50 20.96 -13.73
N ALA A 182 -7.52 20.13 -12.68
CA ALA A 182 -7.43 20.57 -11.30
C ALA A 182 -6.01 21.01 -10.87
N GLY A 183 -5.01 20.92 -11.76
CA GLY A 183 -3.67 21.46 -11.56
C GLY A 183 -2.69 20.54 -10.85
N PHE A 184 -2.97 19.23 -10.75
CA PHE A 184 -2.08 18.29 -10.06
C PHE A 184 -0.74 18.15 -10.79
N LYS A 185 0.34 18.14 -10.00
CA LYS A 185 1.73 17.97 -10.47
C LYS A 185 2.44 16.75 -9.89
N ASN A 186 1.80 16.03 -8.98
CA ASN A 186 2.35 14.84 -8.37
C ASN A 186 1.40 13.66 -8.55
N TYR A 187 1.96 12.52 -8.95
CA TYR A 187 1.20 11.33 -9.29
C TYR A 187 1.86 10.08 -8.71
N PHE A 188 1.06 9.08 -8.38
CA PHE A 188 1.53 7.70 -8.33
C PHE A 188 1.13 6.99 -9.61
N LEU A 189 2.01 6.13 -10.13
CA LEU A 189 1.68 5.20 -11.21
C LEU A 189 1.68 3.78 -10.65
N SER A 190 0.51 3.14 -10.64
CA SER A 190 0.36 1.76 -10.18
C SER A 190 0.82 0.74 -11.24
N TYR A 191 1.43 -0.36 -10.78
CA TYR A 191 1.83 -1.55 -11.53
C TYR A 191 2.83 -1.23 -12.66
N VAL A 192 3.91 -0.52 -12.33
CA VAL A 192 4.99 -0.22 -13.29
C VAL A 192 5.83 -1.47 -13.53
N GLU A 193 5.89 -1.91 -14.78
CA GLU A 193 6.59 -3.13 -15.20
C GLU A 193 7.71 -2.88 -16.20
N ASP A 194 7.67 -1.78 -16.97
CA ASP A 194 8.75 -1.38 -17.87
C ASP A 194 8.78 0.13 -18.18
N GLN A 195 9.73 0.56 -19.01
CA GLN A 195 9.93 1.97 -19.38
C GLN A 195 8.76 2.56 -20.17
N ARG A 196 8.03 1.75 -20.95
CA ARG A 196 6.90 2.22 -21.76
C ARG A 196 5.76 2.70 -20.88
N ASP A 197 5.55 2.08 -19.72
CA ASP A 197 4.54 2.54 -18.76
C ASP A 197 4.82 3.99 -18.30
N ILE A 198 6.10 4.32 -18.11
CA ILE A 198 6.54 5.66 -17.72
C ILE A 198 6.38 6.63 -18.88
N ASP A 199 6.83 6.24 -20.06
CA ASP A 199 6.81 7.08 -21.26
C ASP A 199 5.36 7.43 -21.66
N GLU A 200 4.48 6.42 -21.73
CA GLU A 200 3.04 6.60 -22.01
C GLU A 200 2.37 7.49 -20.96
N PHE A 201 2.72 7.32 -19.67
CA PHE A 201 2.13 8.15 -18.63
C PHE A 201 2.63 9.59 -18.72
N GLN A 202 3.93 9.82 -18.92
CA GLN A 202 4.49 11.17 -19.06
C GLN A 202 4.01 11.89 -20.32
N GLU A 203 3.70 11.18 -21.40
CA GLU A 203 3.04 11.76 -22.58
C GLU A 203 1.65 12.29 -22.22
N LEU A 204 0.91 11.57 -21.36
CA LEU A 204 -0.40 11.99 -20.90
C LEU A 204 -0.33 13.15 -19.90
N ILE A 205 0.53 13.06 -18.88
CA ILE A 205 0.54 14.01 -17.75
C ILE A 205 1.53 15.16 -17.85
N GLY A 206 2.49 15.09 -18.76
CA GLY A 206 3.60 16.04 -18.89
C GLY A 206 4.86 15.60 -18.13
N ARG A 207 6.03 15.85 -18.72
CA ARG A 207 7.34 15.44 -18.19
C ARG A 207 7.86 16.29 -17.03
N ASP A 208 7.24 17.43 -16.76
CA ASP A 208 7.55 18.34 -15.65
C ASP A 208 6.91 17.90 -14.31
N THR A 209 6.16 16.81 -14.31
CA THR A 209 5.47 16.26 -13.14
C THR A 209 6.35 15.30 -12.34
N VAL A 210 6.09 15.21 -11.04
CA VAL A 210 6.69 14.20 -10.15
C VAL A 210 5.86 12.92 -10.23
N VAL A 211 6.51 11.80 -10.54
CA VAL A 211 5.86 10.49 -10.65
C VAL A 211 6.48 9.50 -9.68
N MET A 212 5.66 9.00 -8.77
CA MET A 212 5.98 7.95 -7.81
C MET A 212 5.58 6.58 -8.40
N LEU A 213 6.56 5.85 -8.92
CA LEU A 213 6.43 4.60 -9.66
C LEU A 213 6.27 3.41 -8.71
N LYS A 214 5.08 2.82 -8.65
CA LYS A 214 4.79 1.71 -7.73
C LYS A 214 5.27 0.39 -8.30
N ILE A 215 6.19 -0.22 -7.56
CA ILE A 215 6.72 -1.55 -7.81
C ILE A 215 5.92 -2.52 -6.97
N GLU A 216 5.02 -3.22 -7.65
CA GLU A 216 3.97 -4.05 -7.04
C GLU A 216 4.12 -5.52 -7.38
N ASN A 217 5.03 -5.91 -8.29
CA ASN A 217 5.22 -7.31 -8.67
C ASN A 217 6.63 -7.64 -9.17
N ARG A 218 6.84 -8.92 -9.52
CA ARG A 218 8.13 -9.43 -10.00
C ARG A 218 8.61 -8.81 -11.32
N ARG A 219 7.70 -8.43 -12.23
CA ARG A 219 8.09 -7.76 -13.49
C ARG A 219 8.64 -6.36 -13.21
N GLY A 220 7.96 -5.59 -12.35
CA GLY A 220 8.46 -4.31 -11.84
C GLY A 220 9.83 -4.43 -11.15
N LEU A 221 10.04 -5.47 -10.33
CA LEU A 221 11.37 -5.71 -9.73
C LEU A 221 12.45 -6.00 -10.79
N ASN A 222 12.14 -6.79 -11.81
CA ASN A 222 13.08 -7.05 -12.90
C ASN A 222 13.41 -5.77 -13.68
N PHE A 223 12.42 -4.91 -13.89
CA PHE A 223 12.64 -3.60 -14.49
C PHE A 223 13.52 -2.71 -13.61
N VAL A 224 13.27 -2.64 -12.30
CA VAL A 224 14.15 -1.91 -11.36
C VAL A 224 15.59 -2.42 -11.42
N ALA A 225 15.78 -3.74 -11.46
CA ALA A 225 17.12 -4.34 -11.50
C ALA A 225 17.90 -3.99 -12.78
N ARG A 226 17.23 -4.03 -13.94
CA ARG A 226 17.90 -4.09 -15.26
C ARG A 226 17.64 -2.89 -16.16
N GLY A 227 16.49 -2.23 -16.03
CA GLY A 227 15.99 -1.23 -16.98
C GLY A 227 15.80 0.16 -16.40
N PHE A 228 15.44 0.27 -15.12
CA PHE A 228 15.14 1.57 -14.49
C PHE A 228 16.37 2.49 -14.48
N ARG A 229 16.15 3.73 -14.91
CA ARG A 229 17.13 4.82 -14.83
C ARG A 229 16.51 5.94 -14.01
N LYS A 230 17.17 6.29 -12.89
CA LYS A 230 16.73 7.38 -12.03
C LYS A 230 16.80 8.71 -12.79
N SER A 231 15.75 9.51 -12.67
CA SER A 231 15.71 10.95 -12.97
C SER A 231 15.13 11.67 -11.75
N ASP A 232 15.32 12.98 -11.63
CA ASP A 232 14.92 13.74 -10.43
C ASP A 232 13.41 13.67 -10.15
N ASN A 233 12.60 13.63 -11.22
CA ASN A 233 11.14 13.62 -11.12
C ASN A 233 10.52 12.20 -11.03
N LEU A 234 11.32 11.14 -11.12
CA LEU A 234 10.85 9.77 -10.98
C LEU A 234 11.31 9.20 -9.64
N ILE A 235 10.38 8.73 -8.82
CA ILE A 235 10.64 8.18 -7.49
C ILE A 235 10.07 6.76 -7.43
N LEU A 236 10.88 5.77 -7.05
CA LEU A 236 10.38 4.41 -6.87
C LEU A 236 9.55 4.30 -5.58
N VAL A 237 8.50 3.48 -5.62
CA VAL A 237 7.68 3.15 -4.46
C VAL A 237 7.65 1.64 -4.27
N ALA A 238 8.15 1.17 -3.14
CA ALA A 238 7.91 -0.19 -2.70
C ALA A 238 6.51 -0.32 -2.10
N ALA A 239 5.54 -0.72 -2.93
CA ALA A 239 4.16 -0.95 -2.51
C ALA A 239 4.03 -2.36 -1.91
N ARG A 240 4.40 -2.49 -0.64
CA ARG A 240 4.57 -3.80 0.03
C ARG A 240 3.29 -4.63 0.14
N GLY A 241 2.12 -4.01 0.02
CA GLY A 241 0.82 -4.70 0.05
C GLY A 241 0.75 -5.74 -1.06
N ASP A 242 0.68 -5.26 -2.30
CA ASP A 242 0.67 -6.07 -3.51
C ASP A 242 1.99 -6.83 -3.71
N LEU A 243 3.13 -6.15 -3.53
CA LEU A 243 4.45 -6.76 -3.76
C LEU A 243 4.70 -8.00 -2.92
N PHE A 244 4.25 -8.03 -1.66
CA PHE A 244 4.41 -9.21 -0.80
C PHE A 244 3.64 -10.43 -1.31
N ILE A 245 2.48 -10.20 -1.96
CA ILE A 245 1.63 -11.26 -2.52
C ILE A 245 2.23 -11.76 -3.84
N GLU A 246 2.76 -10.84 -4.63
CA GLU A 246 3.30 -11.08 -5.98
C GLU A 246 4.70 -11.73 -5.98
N LEU A 247 5.29 -11.91 -4.80
CA LEU A 247 6.54 -12.63 -4.61
C LEU A 247 6.29 -14.13 -4.43
N GLU A 248 7.21 -14.94 -4.95
CA GLU A 248 7.15 -16.40 -4.82
C GLU A 248 7.23 -16.83 -3.34
N TRP A 249 8.09 -16.16 -2.57
CA TRP A 249 8.24 -16.41 -1.15
C TRP A 249 8.19 -15.12 -0.34
N PRO A 250 7.43 -15.09 0.78
CA PRO A 250 7.28 -13.90 1.63
C PRO A 250 8.59 -13.21 2.03
N HIS A 251 9.63 -13.99 2.35
CA HIS A 251 10.90 -13.46 2.84
C HIS A 251 11.70 -12.71 1.76
N MET A 252 11.39 -12.90 0.47
CA MET A 252 12.03 -12.18 -0.63
C MET A 252 11.71 -10.68 -0.62
N ILE A 253 10.72 -10.25 0.18
CA ILE A 253 10.39 -8.82 0.36
C ILE A 253 11.61 -8.02 0.85
N VAL A 254 12.49 -8.65 1.64
CA VAL A 254 13.70 -8.04 2.19
C VAL A 254 14.65 -7.61 1.06
N ASP A 255 14.90 -8.50 0.11
CA ASP A 255 15.80 -8.24 -1.01
C ASP A 255 15.15 -7.31 -2.05
N ALA A 256 13.84 -7.40 -2.23
CA ALA A 256 13.08 -6.47 -3.06
C ALA A 256 13.19 -5.02 -2.54
N LEU A 257 13.05 -4.81 -1.23
CA LEU A 257 13.17 -3.50 -0.59
C LEU A 257 14.60 -2.93 -0.72
N ARG A 258 15.62 -3.76 -0.49
CA ARG A 258 17.02 -3.35 -0.69
C ARG A 258 17.33 -2.99 -2.14
N LEU A 259 16.79 -3.74 -3.09
CA LEU A 259 16.95 -3.46 -4.51
C LEU A 259 16.35 -2.09 -4.87
N ILE A 260 15.11 -1.83 -4.44
CA ILE A 260 14.38 -0.60 -4.75
C ILE A 260 15.13 0.61 -4.18
N VAL A 261 15.43 0.63 -2.88
CA VAL A 261 16.12 1.78 -2.27
C VAL A 261 17.57 1.92 -2.71
N GLY A 262 18.23 0.81 -3.08
CA GLY A 262 19.57 0.83 -3.66
C GLY A 262 19.62 1.44 -5.06
N LYS A 263 18.53 1.33 -5.84
CA LYS A 263 18.38 1.97 -7.16
C LYS A 263 17.87 3.40 -7.07
N ASP A 264 17.07 3.69 -6.04
CA ASP A 264 16.56 5.03 -5.78
C ASP A 264 16.67 5.37 -4.27
N PRO A 265 17.69 6.14 -3.87
CA PRO A 265 17.85 6.61 -2.49
C PRO A 265 16.73 7.53 -1.99
N GLU A 266 15.84 7.99 -2.85
CA GLU A 266 14.65 8.79 -2.51
C GLU A 266 13.37 7.97 -2.48
N ALA A 267 13.48 6.66 -2.69
CA ALA A 267 12.34 5.76 -2.76
C ALA A 267 11.42 5.90 -1.54
N CYS A 268 10.13 5.73 -1.82
CA CYS A 268 9.09 5.62 -0.82
C CYS A 268 8.80 4.15 -0.52
N VAL A 269 8.50 3.82 0.73
CA VAL A 269 7.95 2.53 1.12
C VAL A 269 6.55 2.72 1.69
N GLY A 270 5.59 1.94 1.20
CA GLY A 270 4.21 2.05 1.63
C GLY A 270 3.57 0.69 1.93
N SER A 271 2.43 0.74 2.60
CA SER A 271 1.64 -0.41 3.05
C SER A 271 2.33 -1.27 4.12
N ARG A 272 1.53 -1.97 4.91
CA ARG A 272 2.00 -2.85 5.98
C ARG A 272 2.88 -2.17 7.05
N ILE A 273 2.73 -0.85 7.22
CA ILE A 273 3.45 -0.02 8.22
C ILE A 273 2.50 0.24 9.40
N LEU A 274 2.96 0.02 10.63
CA LEU A 274 2.21 0.29 11.87
C LEU A 274 0.85 -0.44 11.95
N LEU A 275 0.73 -1.62 11.35
CA LEU A 275 -0.57 -2.32 11.25
C LEU A 275 -1.08 -2.90 12.57
N SER A 276 -0.22 -3.07 13.58
CA SER A 276 -0.71 -3.54 14.89
C SER A 276 -1.74 -2.59 15.51
N VAL A 277 -1.69 -1.29 15.17
CA VAL A 277 -2.67 -0.28 15.60
C VAL A 277 -4.10 -0.70 15.17
N VAL A 278 -4.25 -1.30 13.99
CA VAL A 278 -5.54 -1.78 13.48
C VAL A 278 -6.00 -3.05 14.20
N ASN A 279 -5.07 -4.00 14.39
CA ASN A 279 -5.37 -5.33 14.92
C ASN A 279 -5.66 -5.33 16.43
N ASP A 280 -4.93 -4.50 17.18
CA ASP A 280 -5.08 -4.43 18.63
C ASP A 280 -6.42 -3.80 19.03
N ILE A 281 -6.90 -2.78 18.31
CA ILE A 281 -8.19 -2.14 18.61
C ILE A 281 -9.37 -3.09 18.34
N ARG A 282 -9.27 -3.99 17.34
CA ARG A 282 -10.33 -4.98 17.03
C ARG A 282 -10.39 -6.12 18.05
N ASN A 283 -9.25 -6.69 18.43
CA ASN A 283 -9.21 -7.77 19.41
C ASN A 283 -9.60 -7.29 20.82
N ARG A 284 -9.35 -6.01 21.12
CA ARG A 284 -9.68 -5.41 22.43
C ARG A 284 -11.17 -5.22 22.66
N LYS A 285 -11.96 -4.73 21.70
CA LYS A 285 -13.44 -4.61 21.87
C LYS A 285 -14.10 -5.95 22.21
N ILE A 286 -13.64 -7.03 21.60
CA ILE A 286 -14.15 -8.39 21.87
C ILE A 286 -13.68 -8.85 23.25
N SER A 287 -12.40 -8.68 23.59
CA SER A 287 -11.87 -9.11 24.89
C SER A 287 -12.39 -8.29 26.08
N GLU A 288 -12.62 -6.98 25.91
CA GLU A 288 -13.21 -6.10 26.91
C GLU A 288 -14.70 -6.36 27.06
N ALA A 289 -15.44 -6.60 25.97
CA ALA A 289 -16.82 -7.06 26.05
C ALA A 289 -16.91 -8.42 26.77
N ILE A 290 -16.02 -9.37 26.46
CA ILE A 290 -15.94 -10.66 27.16
C ILE A 290 -15.54 -10.47 28.62
N LYS A 291 -14.61 -9.57 28.95
CA LYS A 291 -14.23 -9.27 30.33
C LYS A 291 -15.34 -8.57 31.10
N LEU A 292 -16.07 -7.63 30.51
CA LEU A 292 -17.24 -6.97 31.09
C LEU A 292 -18.37 -7.97 31.32
N VAL A 293 -18.66 -8.83 30.34
CA VAL A 293 -19.64 -9.92 30.47
C VAL A 293 -19.23 -10.92 31.56
N ARG A 294 -17.93 -11.27 31.66
CA ARG A 294 -17.40 -12.13 32.74
C ARG A 294 -17.31 -11.42 34.10
N ALA A 295 -17.19 -10.09 34.12
CA ALA A 295 -17.12 -9.29 35.34
C ALA A 295 -18.51 -8.95 35.90
N LEU A 296 -19.53 -8.88 35.04
CA LEU A 296 -20.94 -8.74 35.41
C LEU A 296 -21.51 -10.02 36.01
N ASP A 297 -20.84 -11.15 35.83
CA ASP A 297 -21.22 -12.44 36.43
C ASP A 297 -20.35 -12.77 37.65
N LEU A 298 -20.21 -11.86 38.61
CA LEU A 298 -19.74 -12.18 39.97
C LEU A 298 -20.18 -11.10 40.98
N ASN A 299 -21.19 -11.46 41.76
CA ASN A 299 -21.88 -10.73 42.83
C ASN A 299 -21.00 -10.32 44.05
N LYS A 300 -19.69 -10.10 43.88
CA LYS A 300 -18.76 -9.61 44.94
C LYS A 300 -17.54 -8.97 44.27
N GLN A 301 -17.44 -7.64 44.18
CA GLN A 301 -16.24 -7.00 43.61
C GLN A 301 -15.45 -6.18 44.63
N ASP A 302 -14.14 -6.45 44.64
CA ASP A 302 -13.06 -5.65 45.22
C ASP A 302 -12.78 -4.44 44.30
N PRO A 303 -13.07 -3.20 44.76
CA PRO A 303 -12.89 -1.99 43.96
C PRO A 303 -11.45 -1.77 43.46
N ALA A 304 -10.44 -2.27 44.18
CA ALA A 304 -9.04 -2.08 43.82
C ALA A 304 -8.67 -2.81 42.52
N ARG A 305 -9.21 -4.02 42.33
CA ARG A 305 -8.96 -4.83 41.13
C ARG A 305 -9.67 -4.28 39.90
N LEU A 306 -10.82 -3.63 40.08
CA LEU A 306 -11.52 -2.90 39.03
C LEU A 306 -10.71 -1.67 38.58
N VAL A 307 -10.15 -0.92 39.53
CA VAL A 307 -9.28 0.22 39.26
C VAL A 307 -7.99 -0.22 38.56
N GLU A 308 -7.33 -1.29 39.01
CA GLU A 308 -6.14 -1.83 38.36
C GLU A 308 -6.43 -2.31 36.93
N THR A 309 -7.54 -3.03 36.72
CA THR A 309 -7.95 -3.48 35.37
C THR A 309 -8.27 -2.30 34.46
N THR A 310 -8.87 -1.25 35.01
CA THR A 310 -9.19 0.00 34.29
C THR A 310 -7.92 0.80 33.99
N LEU A 311 -6.97 0.87 34.92
CA LEU A 311 -5.69 1.53 34.72
C LEU A 311 -4.80 0.79 33.72
N LEU A 312 -4.75 -0.54 33.77
CA LEU A 312 -4.03 -1.35 32.78
C LEU A 312 -4.70 -1.28 31.40
N SER A 313 -6.03 -1.16 31.34
CA SER A 313 -6.73 -0.91 30.07
C SER A 313 -6.55 0.52 29.57
N LEU A 314 -6.16 1.48 30.43
CA LEU A 314 -5.78 2.86 30.09
C LEU A 314 -4.30 3.00 29.68
N ILE A 315 -3.40 2.24 30.31
CA ILE A 315 -1.94 2.28 30.08
C ILE A 315 -1.55 1.54 28.79
N ASN A 316 -2.26 0.48 28.41
CA ASN A 316 -2.00 -0.26 27.17
C ASN A 316 -2.57 0.41 25.90
N ARG A 317 -3.13 1.62 25.99
CA ARG A 317 -3.84 2.25 24.87
C ARG A 317 -2.85 2.75 23.82
N ASP A 318 -3.10 2.33 22.58
CA ASP A 318 -2.78 3.13 21.41
C ASP A 318 -1.29 3.32 21.07
N ILE A 319 -0.46 2.30 21.30
CA ILE A 319 0.95 2.30 20.89
C ILE A 319 1.18 1.15 19.90
N PRO A 320 1.82 1.40 18.73
CA PRO A 320 2.21 0.33 17.84
C PRO A 320 3.11 -0.72 18.52
N SER A 321 3.00 -1.96 18.07
CA SER A 321 3.79 -3.08 18.56
C SER A 321 5.30 -2.88 18.37
N CYS A 322 6.10 -3.59 19.16
CA CYS A 322 7.55 -3.64 18.99
C CYS A 322 7.95 -4.03 17.54
N ALA A 323 7.21 -4.94 16.92
CA ALA A 323 7.45 -5.37 15.55
C ALA A 323 7.34 -4.21 14.54
N ASP A 324 6.40 -3.28 14.73
CA ASP A 324 6.27 -2.12 13.85
C ASP A 324 7.47 -1.16 13.99
N PHE A 325 7.96 -0.94 15.21
CA PHE A 325 9.16 -0.11 15.41
C PHE A 325 10.43 -0.79 14.93
N CYS A 326 10.51 -2.13 15.01
CA CYS A 326 11.57 -2.91 14.37
C CYS A 326 11.53 -2.74 12.84
N ASP A 327 10.35 -2.80 12.22
CA ASP A 327 10.17 -2.57 10.78
C ASP A 327 10.57 -1.14 10.39
N LEU A 328 10.07 -0.12 11.09
CA LEU A 328 10.44 1.29 10.86
C LEU A 328 11.95 1.52 10.97
N THR A 329 12.57 0.97 12.02
CA THR A 329 14.03 1.06 12.23
C THR A 329 14.77 0.37 11.10
N TRP A 330 14.38 -0.85 10.73
CA TRP A 330 15.03 -1.59 9.67
C TRP A 330 14.90 -0.88 8.31
N LEU A 331 13.71 -0.37 7.96
CA LEU A 331 13.47 0.42 6.75
C LEU A 331 14.37 1.67 6.72
N TYR A 332 14.48 2.37 7.84
CA TYR A 332 15.38 3.51 7.98
C TYR A 332 16.85 3.10 7.78
N ASP A 333 17.28 2.01 8.41
CA ASP A 333 18.66 1.53 8.38
C ASP A 333 19.10 1.11 6.97
N ILE A 334 18.20 0.49 6.20
CA ILE A 334 18.49 0.12 4.80
C ILE A 334 18.45 1.30 3.82
N GLY A 335 17.93 2.46 4.25
CA GLY A 335 18.03 3.71 3.50
C GLY A 335 16.72 4.42 3.18
N TYR A 336 15.55 3.85 3.49
CA TYR A 336 14.29 4.54 3.20
C TYR A 336 14.15 5.82 4.04
N ARG A 337 13.69 6.88 3.38
CA ARG A 337 13.43 8.18 4.03
C ARG A 337 12.01 8.70 3.86
N THR A 338 11.26 8.13 2.93
CA THR A 338 9.85 8.44 2.72
C THR A 338 9.04 7.18 3.02
N MET A 339 8.05 7.31 3.91
CA MET A 339 7.16 6.21 4.29
C MET A 339 5.71 6.62 4.09
N MET A 340 4.83 5.69 3.76
CA MET A 340 3.43 5.98 3.45
C MET A 340 2.46 5.08 4.23
N LEU A 341 1.56 5.71 4.98
CA LEU A 341 0.41 5.06 5.61
C LEU A 341 -0.73 4.91 4.60
N CYS A 342 -1.35 3.73 4.61
CA CYS A 342 -2.40 3.34 3.68
C CYS A 342 -3.77 3.25 4.38
N ASP A 343 -4.78 2.90 3.58
CA ASP A 343 -6.20 2.93 3.91
C ASP A 343 -6.54 2.22 5.24
N GLU A 344 -5.81 1.16 5.61
CA GLU A 344 -6.05 0.42 6.85
C GLU A 344 -5.96 1.30 8.11
N LEU A 345 -5.10 2.31 8.08
CA LEU A 345 -4.94 3.31 9.15
C LEU A 345 -5.70 4.59 8.82
N CYS A 346 -5.67 5.04 7.57
CA CYS A 346 -6.12 6.38 7.22
C CYS A 346 -7.65 6.55 7.13
N LEU A 347 -8.42 5.46 7.03
CA LEU A 347 -9.89 5.51 7.00
C LEU A 347 -10.51 5.92 8.34
N ARG A 348 -9.75 5.87 9.44
CA ARG A 348 -10.20 6.22 10.78
C ARG A 348 -9.28 7.24 11.41
N GLU A 349 -9.85 8.36 11.85
CA GLU A 349 -9.10 9.46 12.47
C GLU A 349 -8.22 8.99 13.62
N ASP A 350 -8.78 8.19 14.54
CA ASP A 350 -8.07 7.74 15.74
C ASP A 350 -6.86 6.87 15.40
N LEU A 351 -7.01 5.94 14.45
CA LEU A 351 -5.90 5.09 14.01
C LEU A 351 -4.80 5.91 13.31
N LEU A 352 -5.20 6.87 12.49
CA LEU A 352 -4.29 7.74 11.76
C LEU A 352 -3.50 8.65 12.70
N ASP A 353 -4.16 9.26 13.69
CA ASP A 353 -3.52 10.08 14.72
C ASP A 353 -2.43 9.31 15.46
N ILE A 354 -2.77 8.09 15.91
CA ILE A 354 -1.84 7.21 16.62
C ILE A 354 -0.62 6.91 15.74
N ALA A 355 -0.85 6.54 14.49
CA ALA A 355 0.23 6.20 13.56
C ALA A 355 1.12 7.40 13.24
N ILE A 356 0.55 8.59 13.01
CA ILE A 356 1.31 9.82 12.79
C ILE A 356 2.11 10.19 14.05
N GLY A 357 1.50 10.10 15.23
CA GLY A 357 2.15 10.38 16.51
C GLY A 357 3.34 9.46 16.76
N ALA A 358 3.17 8.16 16.54
CA ALA A 358 4.24 7.17 16.69
C ALA A 358 5.37 7.38 15.68
N PHE A 359 5.05 7.65 14.42
CA PHE A 359 6.06 7.95 13.39
C PHE A 359 6.82 9.24 13.70
N ASP A 360 6.13 10.30 14.16
CA ASP A 360 6.77 11.56 14.54
C ASP A 360 7.71 11.39 15.74
N ALA A 361 7.32 10.60 16.74
CA ALA A 361 8.18 10.25 17.86
C ALA A 361 9.44 9.50 17.40
N PHE A 362 9.27 8.49 16.53
CA PHE A 362 10.38 7.77 15.90
C PHE A 362 11.30 8.72 15.10
N ARG A 363 10.74 9.62 14.30
CA ARG A 363 11.49 10.62 13.54
C ARG A 363 12.33 11.51 14.46
N LYS A 364 11.73 12.07 15.51
CA LYS A 364 12.42 12.95 16.47
C LYS A 364 13.57 12.25 17.18
N ASP A 365 13.41 10.97 17.54
CA ASP A 365 14.48 10.17 18.12
C ASP A 365 15.68 10.03 17.16
N ARG A 366 15.41 9.69 15.89
CA ARG A 366 16.45 9.59 14.86
C ARG A 366 17.09 10.91 14.49
N GLU A 367 16.40 12.02 14.67
CA GLU A 367 16.95 13.37 14.49
C GLU A 367 17.78 13.82 15.69
N ARG A 368 17.44 13.43 16.92
CA ARG A 368 18.21 13.73 18.14
C ARG A 368 19.53 12.96 18.22
N ILE A 369 19.59 11.72 17.74
CA ILE A 369 20.86 10.98 17.64
C ILE A 369 21.89 11.72 16.75
N LYS A 370 21.45 12.70 15.94
CA LYS A 370 22.31 13.54 15.10
C LYS A 370 22.93 14.75 15.83
N SER A 371 22.41 15.15 17.00
CA SER A 371 22.90 16.28 17.82
C SER A 371 23.71 15.79 19.00
#